data_AF-A0A928QC64-F1
#
_entry.id   AF-A0A928QC64-F1
#
_cell.length_a   1.000
_cell.length_b   1.000
_cell.length_c   1.000
_cell.angle_alpha   90.00
_cell.angle_beta   90.00
_cell.angle_gamma   90.00
#
_symmetry.space_group_name_H-M   'P 1'
#
loop_
_entity.id
_entity.type
_entity.pdbx_description
1 polymer ?
#
loop_
_entity_poly.entity_id
_entity_poly.type
_entity_poly.pdbx_seq_one_letter_code
_entity_poly.pdbx_strand_id
1 'polypeptide(L)'
;MSGKTRNYTDEFKRQIVMLVKSGKSSNSVAKEYGIAKSTVTKWVRDFNNSGSFRAKDNRTPEENELIELRKRVKELEMEADILKQAALIMARKSK
;
A
#
# COMPACT_ATOMS: atom_id res chain seq x y z
N MET A 1 13.17 10.87 8.36
CA MET A 1 12.95 11.98 7.41
C MET A 1 11.85 11.58 6.44
N SER A 2 10.60 12.01 6.66
CA SER A 2 9.53 11.76 5.68
C SER A 2 9.71 12.75 4.53
N GLY A 3 10.30 12.28 3.42
CA GLY A 3 10.40 13.09 2.21
C GLY A 3 9.01 13.41 1.67
N LYS A 4 8.76 14.66 1.29
CA LYS A 4 7.49 15.11 0.71
C LYS A 4 7.12 14.19 -0.46
N THR A 5 6.01 13.46 -0.35
CA THR A 5 5.53 12.57 -1.40
C THR A 5 5.08 13.40 -2.60
N ARG A 6 5.83 13.32 -3.70
CA ARG A 6 5.39 13.87 -4.99
C ARG A 6 4.30 12.96 -5.54
N ASN A 7 3.10 13.52 -5.72
CA ASN A 7 2.00 12.83 -6.37
C ASN A 7 2.11 13.02 -7.87
N TYR A 8 2.16 11.91 -8.60
CA TYR A 8 2.15 11.89 -10.07
C TYR A 8 0.83 11.29 -10.54
N THR A 9 0.30 11.83 -11.63
CA THR A 9 -0.91 11.29 -12.28
C THR A 9 -0.62 9.93 -12.91
N ASP A 10 -1.65 9.11 -13.09
CA ASP A 10 -1.46 7.79 -13.68
C ASP A 10 -1.11 7.89 -15.17
N GLU A 11 -1.59 8.92 -15.87
CA GLU A 11 -1.19 9.24 -17.24
C GLU A 11 0.31 9.49 -17.34
N PHE A 12 0.86 10.30 -16.43
CA PHE A 12 2.29 10.58 -16.40
C PHE A 12 3.10 9.31 -16.10
N LYS A 13 2.68 8.52 -15.12
CA LYS A 13 3.33 7.24 -14.81
C LYS A 13 3.33 6.30 -16.02
N ARG A 14 2.21 6.22 -16.77
CA ARG A 14 2.13 5.43 -18.01
C ARG A 14 3.13 5.91 -19.05
N GLN A 15 3.24 7.22 -19.27
CA GLN A 15 4.23 7.77 -20.20
C GLN A 15 5.66 7.36 -19.81
N ILE A 16 6.01 7.49 -18.54
CA ILE A 16 7.32 7.07 -18.01
C ILE A 16 7.57 5.58 -18.22
N VAL A 17 6.57 4.73 -17.95
CA VAL A 17 6.69 3.29 -18.19
C VAL A 17 6.85 2.98 -19.67
N MET A 18 6.09 3.62 -20.55
CA MET A 18 6.20 3.43 -22.01
C MET A 18 7.59 3.80 -22.54
N LEU A 19 8.20 4.88 -22.03
CA LEU A 19 9.58 5.24 -22.37
C LEU A 19 10.59 4.16 -21.97
N VAL A 20 10.40 3.53 -20.81
CA VAL A 20 11.27 2.41 -20.40
C VAL A 20 11.03 1.18 -21.27
N LYS A 21 9.76 0.87 -21.59
CA LYS A 21 9.39 -0.26 -22.47
C LYS A 21 9.86 -0.05 -23.91
N SER A 22 10.04 1.19 -24.37
CA SER A 22 10.62 1.52 -25.68
C SER A 22 12.15 1.41 -25.70
N GLY A 23 12.78 0.91 -24.63
CA GLY A 23 14.22 0.63 -24.57
C GLY A 23 15.06 1.68 -23.84
N LYS A 24 14.49 2.80 -23.35
CA LYS A 24 15.25 3.71 -22.48
C LYS A 24 15.52 3.05 -21.13
N SER A 25 16.72 3.22 -20.58
CA SER A 25 17.02 2.73 -19.23
C SER A 25 16.26 3.54 -18.17
N SER A 26 15.80 2.87 -17.09
CA SER A 26 15.13 3.56 -15.98
C SER A 26 16.00 4.65 -15.34
N ASN A 27 17.33 4.52 -15.41
CA ASN A 27 18.27 5.51 -14.90
C ASN A 27 18.29 6.78 -15.76
N SER A 28 18.24 6.63 -17.08
CA SER A 28 18.17 7.77 -18.01
C SER A 28 16.87 8.54 -17.81
N VAL A 29 15.74 7.83 -17.80
CA VAL A 29 14.40 8.42 -17.60
C VAL A 29 14.30 9.09 -16.22
N ALA A 30 14.84 8.46 -15.17
CA ALA A 30 14.89 9.06 -13.84
C ALA A 30 15.62 10.42 -13.83
N LYS A 31 16.78 10.52 -14.50
CA LYS A 31 17.53 11.78 -14.60
C LYS A 31 16.80 12.83 -15.44
N GLU A 32 16.28 12.45 -16.61
CA GLU A 32 15.59 13.33 -17.55
C GLU A 32 14.36 14.00 -16.90
N TYR A 33 13.60 13.27 -16.08
CA TYR A 33 12.37 13.76 -15.46
C TYR A 33 12.53 14.17 -13.98
N GLY A 34 13.75 14.12 -13.43
CA GLY A 34 14.01 14.47 -12.03
C GLY A 34 13.29 13.58 -11.01
N ILE A 35 13.13 12.29 -11.33
CA ILE A 35 12.45 11.28 -10.54
C ILE A 35 13.50 10.33 -9.93
N ALA A 36 13.28 9.85 -8.71
CA ALA A 36 14.14 8.82 -8.15
C ALA A 36 14.06 7.53 -9.00
N LYS A 37 15.22 6.93 -9.32
CA LYS A 37 15.30 5.67 -10.08
C LYS A 37 14.41 4.57 -9.49
N SER A 38 14.41 4.42 -8.16
CA SER A 38 13.58 3.44 -7.45
C SER A 38 12.08 3.63 -7.72
N THR A 39 11.62 4.87 -7.85
CA THR A 39 10.23 5.19 -8.21
C THR A 39 9.90 4.76 -9.63
N VAL A 40 10.79 5.03 -10.60
CA VAL A 40 10.61 4.58 -11.99
C VAL A 40 10.59 3.05 -12.07
N THR A 41 11.54 2.38 -11.41
CA THR A 41 11.58 0.91 -11.36
C THR A 41 10.32 0.33 -10.73
N LYS A 42 9.81 0.94 -9.65
CA LYS A 42 8.55 0.53 -9.02
C LYS A 42 7.37 0.65 -10.00
N TRP A 43 7.23 1.78 -10.71
CA TRP A 43 6.13 1.96 -11.66
C TRP A 43 6.17 0.95 -12.80
N VAL A 44 7.36 0.65 -13.33
CA VAL A 44 7.52 -0.37 -14.38
C VAL A 44 7.11 -1.74 -13.87
N ARG A 45 7.55 -2.11 -12.67
CA ARG A 45 7.19 -3.39 -12.04
C ARG A 45 5.68 -3.50 -11.80
N ASP A 46 5.10 -2.49 -11.13
CA ASP A 46 3.68 -2.48 -10.76
C ASP A 46 2.80 -2.50 -12.04
N PHE A 47 3.16 -1.72 -13.07
CA PHE A 47 2.46 -1.74 -14.36
C PHE A 47 2.61 -3.07 -15.10
N ASN A 48 3.77 -3.71 -15.08
CA ASN A 48 3.96 -5.02 -15.72
C ASN A 48 3.21 -6.14 -15.00
N ASN A 49 3.00 -6.00 -13.69
CA ASN A 49 2.30 -7.01 -12.88
C ASN A 49 0.79 -6.94 -13.05
N SER A 50 0.19 -5.75 -12.99
CA SER A 50 -1.27 -5.59 -12.96
C SER A 50 -1.85 -4.58 -13.97
N GLY A 51 -1.00 -3.86 -14.71
CA GLY A 51 -1.43 -2.71 -15.53
C GLY A 51 -1.85 -1.48 -14.71
N SER A 52 -1.74 -1.55 -13.37
CA SER A 52 -2.14 -0.52 -12.42
C SER A 52 -0.97 -0.06 -11.56
N PHE A 53 -1.00 1.20 -11.11
CA PHE A 53 -0.05 1.74 -10.13
C PHE A 53 -0.59 1.72 -8.71
N ARG A 54 -1.80 1.20 -8.51
CA ARG A 54 -2.41 1.14 -7.18
C ARG A 54 -1.79 -0.02 -6.42
N ALA A 55 -1.47 0.21 -5.15
CA ALA A 55 -0.86 -0.82 -4.31
C ALA A 55 -1.77 -2.05 -4.16
N LYS A 56 -3.09 -1.86 -4.03
CA LYS A 56 -4.06 -2.95 -3.89
C LYS A 56 -3.99 -3.95 -5.05
N ASP A 57 -3.83 -3.45 -6.27
CA ASP A 57 -3.83 -4.26 -7.49
C ASP A 57 -2.50 -5.00 -7.69
N ASN A 58 -1.46 -4.63 -6.93
CA ASN A 58 -0.12 -5.20 -7.00
C ASN A 58 0.28 -6.00 -5.77
N ARG A 59 -0.66 -6.23 -4.84
CA ARG A 59 -0.42 -7.09 -3.68
C ARG A 59 -0.48 -8.55 -4.04
N THR A 60 0.34 -9.36 -3.38
CA THR A 60 0.21 -10.81 -3.47
C THR A 60 -1.05 -11.30 -2.73
N PRO A 61 -1.56 -12.50 -3.03
CA PRO A 61 -2.65 -13.10 -2.26
C PRO A 61 -2.35 -13.15 -0.75
N GLU A 62 -1.10 -13.49 -0.38
CA GLU A 62 -0.65 -13.58 1.01
C GLU A 62 -0.64 -12.21 1.69
N GLU A 63 -0.24 -11.15 0.97
CA GLU A 63 -0.32 -9.78 1.50
C GLU A 63 -1.77 -9.34 1.75
N ASN A 64 -2.70 -9.74 0.88
CA ASN A 64 -4.12 -9.44 1.08
C ASN A 64 -4.69 -10.22 2.26
N GLU A 65 -4.38 -11.51 2.37
CA GLU A 65 -4.78 -12.34 3.51
C GLU A 65 -4.25 -11.78 4.83
N LEU A 66 -2.97 -11.36 4.86
CA LEU A 66 -2.37 -10.74 6.04
C LEU A 66 -3.09 -9.45 6.45
N ILE A 67 -3.55 -8.64 5.50
CA ILE A 67 -4.32 -7.41 5.78
C ILE A 67 -5.68 -7.77 6.40
N GLU A 68 -6.39 -8.75 5.86
CA GLU A 68 -7.68 -9.19 6.37
C GLU A 68 -7.55 -9.81 7.76
N LEU A 69 -6.54 -10.67 7.98
CA LEU A 69 -6.26 -11.25 9.29
C LEU A 69 -5.95 -10.19 10.34
N ARG A 70 -5.12 -9.20 10.02
CA ARG A 70 -4.83 -8.08 10.93
C ARG A 70 -6.08 -7.28 11.28
N LYS A 71 -6.97 -7.07 10.31
CA LYS A 71 -8.25 -6.41 10.54
C LYS A 71 -9.13 -7.24 11.49
N ARG A 72 -9.22 -8.55 11.25
CA ARG A 72 -10.01 -9.45 12.09
C ARG A 72 -9.49 -9.55 13.52
N VAL A 73 -8.17 -9.63 13.69
CA VAL A 73 -7.54 -9.62 15.03
C VAL A 73 -7.90 -8.35 15.78
N LYS A 74 -7.80 -7.19 15.12
CA LYS A 74 -8.18 -5.91 15.74
C LYS A 74 -9.65 -5.88 16.17
N GLU A 75 -10.56 -6.39 15.33
CA GLU A 75 -11.98 -6.50 15.66
C GLU A 75 -12.21 -7.37 16.90
N LEU A 76 -11.59 -8.55 16.93
CA LEU A 76 -11.68 -9.48 18.06
C LEU A 76 -11.10 -8.88 19.36
N GLU A 77 -10.00 -8.14 19.27
CA GLU A 77 -9.42 -7.43 20.42
C GLU A 77 -10.40 -6.39 20.98
N MET A 78 -11.05 -5.60 20.11
CA MET A 78 -12.06 -4.63 20.52
C MET A 78 -13.30 -5.30 21.13
N GLU A 79 -13.80 -6.38 20.54
CA GLU A 79 -14.92 -7.16 21.09
C GLU A 79 -14.56 -7.72 22.48
N ALA A 80 -13.37 -8.30 22.62
CA ALA A 80 -12.89 -8.82 23.90
C ALA A 80 -12.79 -7.73 24.97
N ASP A 81 -12.32 -6.53 24.60
CA ASP A 81 -12.24 -5.41 25.53
C ASP A 81 -13.61 -4.89 25.95
N ILE A 82 -14.57 -4.79 25.02
CA ILE A 82 -15.96 -4.45 25.37
C ILE A 82 -16.56 -5.46 26.35
N LEU A 83 -16.35 -6.76 26.12
CA LEU A 83 -16.84 -7.82 26.99
C LEU A 83 -16.21 -7.74 28.39
N LYS A 84 -14.90 -7.47 28.48
CA LYS A 84 -14.22 -7.24 29.76
C LYS A 84 -14.82 -6.04 30.51
N GLN A 85 -15.05 -4.92 29.82
CA GLN A 85 -15.67 -3.74 30.44
C GLN A 85 -17.09 -4.04 30.93
N ALA A 86 -17.90 -4.76 30.15
CA ALA A 86 -19.24 -5.17 30.54
C ALA A 86 -19.22 -6.08 31.79
N ALA A 87 -18.30 -7.06 31.83
CA ALA A 87 -18.14 -7.95 32.98
C ALA A 87 -17.77 -7.18 34.26
N LEU A 88 -16.87 -6.19 34.17
CA LEU A 88 -16.49 -5.34 35.30
C LEU A 88 -17.69 -4.51 35.82
N ILE A 89 -18.50 -3.94 34.92
CA ILE A 89 -19.69 -3.18 35.28
C ILE A 89 -20.72 -4.08 35.98
N MET A 90 -20.95 -5.29 35.45
CA MET A 90 -21.88 -6.26 36.04
C MET A 90 -21.44 -6.69 37.44
N ALA A 91 -20.17 -7.05 37.62
CA ALA A 91 -19.62 -7.45 38.92
C ALA A 91 -19.71 -6.33 39.98
N ARG A 92 -19.63 -5.06 39.56
CA ARG A 92 -19.80 -3.91 40.46
C ARG A 92 -21.26 -3.68 40.87
N LYS A 93 -22.23 -4.03 40.02
CA LYS A 93 -23.67 -3.84 40.29
C LYS A 93 -24.28 -4.96 41.15
N SER A 94 -23.66 -6.14 41.18
CA SER A 94 -24.09 -7.27 42.01
C SER A 94 -23.64 -7.21 43.47
N LYS A 95 -23.14 -6.05 43.93
CA LYS A 95 -22.63 -5.79 45.27
C LYS A 95 -23.39 -4.63 45.89
#